data_AF-A0A451B0B1-F1
#
_entry.id   AF-A0A451B0B1-F1
#
_cell.length_a   1.000
_cell.length_b   1.000
_cell.length_c   1.000
_cell.angle_alpha   90.00
_cell.angle_beta   90.00
_cell.angle_gamma   90.00
#
_symmetry.space_group_name_H-M   'P 1'
#
loop_
_entity.id
_entity.type
_entity.pdbx_description
1 polymer ?
#
loop_
_entity_poly.entity_id
_entity_poly.type
_entity_poly.pdbx_seq_one_letter_code
_entity_poly.pdbx_strand_id
1 'polypeptide(L)'
;MKHGRRRPISGVEQNFTPPDAVRYAFHSVGMALWITSVVLIAGFLVMSLSHYSPNSSIGAMTAITVALALVTDFLLLPPLLMELDRSGPMAPTESAP
;
A
#
# COMPACT_ATOMS: atom_id res chain seq x y z
N MET A 1 -20.37 47.42 -7.36
CA MET A 1 -19.91 46.99 -6.03
C MET A 1 -19.61 45.50 -6.05
N LYS A 2 -18.32 45.19 -5.86
CA LYS A 2 -17.73 43.96 -5.30
C LYS A 2 -18.68 42.78 -5.10
N HIS A 3 -18.41 41.66 -5.76
CA HIS A 3 -17.88 40.49 -5.04
C HIS A 3 -17.38 39.40 -5.98
N GLY A 4 -16.06 39.16 -5.91
CA GLY A 4 -15.50 37.82 -5.91
C GLY A 4 -15.56 37.04 -7.21
N ARG A 5 -14.62 37.34 -8.12
CA ARG A 5 -13.95 36.30 -8.92
C ARG A 5 -13.39 35.25 -7.98
N ARG A 6 -14.21 34.29 -7.54
CA ARG A 6 -13.73 33.06 -6.92
C ARG A 6 -13.01 32.33 -8.04
N ARG A 7 -11.68 32.42 -8.03
CA ARG A 7 -10.81 31.65 -8.91
C ARG A 7 -11.18 30.18 -8.69
N PRO A 8 -11.71 29.45 -9.68
CA PRO A 8 -11.85 28.03 -9.56
C PRO A 8 -10.45 27.43 -9.79
N ILE A 9 -9.99 26.66 -8.80
CA ILE A 9 -9.14 25.47 -8.91
C ILE A 9 -7.93 25.53 -9.87
N SER A 10 -6.71 25.61 -9.30
CA SER A 10 -5.49 25.13 -9.98
C SER A 10 -4.70 24.27 -8.99
N GLY A 11 -4.77 22.97 -9.19
CA GLY A 11 -4.44 21.93 -8.21
C GLY A 11 -5.76 21.33 -7.75
N VAL A 12 -6.18 20.15 -8.17
CA VAL A 12 -5.43 18.89 -8.10
C VAL A 12 -5.95 17.94 -9.18
N GLU A 13 -6.00 18.35 -10.44
CA GLU A 13 -6.48 17.49 -11.53
C GLU A 13 -5.34 16.66 -12.11
N GLN A 14 -4.78 15.77 -11.28
CA GLN A 14 -4.06 14.63 -11.84
C GLN A 14 -5.11 13.60 -12.24
N ASN A 15 -5.59 13.75 -13.48
CA ASN A 15 -6.34 12.74 -14.23
C ASN A 15 -5.43 11.53 -14.49
N PHE A 16 -5.03 10.83 -13.43
CA PHE A 16 -4.46 9.50 -13.60
C PHE A 16 -5.59 8.59 -14.02
N THR A 17 -5.41 7.89 -15.13
CA THR A 17 -6.25 6.74 -15.43
C THR A 17 -6.23 5.81 -14.21
N PRO A 18 -7.37 5.16 -13.84
CA PRO A 18 -7.44 4.25 -12.68
C PRO A 18 -6.24 3.29 -12.55
N PRO A 19 -5.69 2.70 -13.63
CA PRO A 19 -4.47 1.88 -13.53
C PRO A 19 -3.20 2.63 -13.10
N ASP A 20 -3.03 3.92 -13.44
CA ASP A 20 -1.85 4.70 -13.05
C ASP A 20 -1.89 5.11 -11.57
N ALA A 21 -3.08 5.44 -11.04
CA ALA A 21 -3.27 5.75 -9.63
C ALA A 21 -2.97 4.52 -8.74
N VAL A 22 -3.46 3.35 -9.16
CA VAL A 22 -3.16 2.08 -8.48
C VAL A 22 -1.65 1.80 -8.52
N ARG A 23 -0.98 1.96 -9.67
CA ARG A 23 0.48 1.76 -9.77
C ARG A 23 1.28 2.70 -8.87
N TYR A 24 0.87 3.97 -8.77
CA TYR A 24 1.54 4.95 -7.91
C TYR A 24 1.40 4.61 -6.42
N ALA A 25 0.19 4.25 -6.00
CA ALA A 25 -0.06 3.78 -4.63
C ALA A 25 0.69 2.47 -4.35
N PHE A 26 0.72 1.54 -5.32
CA PHE A 26 1.45 0.28 -5.20
C PHE A 26 2.95 0.48 -5.03
N HIS A 27 3.53 1.39 -5.79
CA HIS A 27 4.97 1.66 -5.75
C HIS A 27 5.39 2.31 -4.43
N SER A 28 4.60 3.28 -3.95
CA SER A 28 4.88 3.96 -2.67
C SER A 28 4.71 3.06 -1.46
N VAL A 29 3.59 2.33 -1.37
CA VAL A 29 3.32 1.43 -0.24
C VAL A 29 4.15 0.15 -0.33
N GLY A 30 4.40 -0.36 -1.54
CA GLY A 30 5.21 -1.56 -1.76
C GLY A 30 6.64 -1.43 -1.28
N MET A 31 7.27 -0.26 -1.46
CA MET A 31 8.58 0.03 -0.88
C MET A 31 8.57 0.01 0.65
N ALA A 32 7.52 0.56 1.27
CA ALA A 32 7.39 0.56 2.73
C ALA A 32 7.24 -0.87 3.29
N LEU A 33 6.39 -1.69 2.67
CA LEU A 33 6.16 -3.09 3.04
C LEU A 33 7.42 -3.97 2.89
N TRP A 34 8.21 -3.70 1.86
CA TRP A 34 9.48 -4.40 1.64
C TRP A 34 10.47 -4.13 2.78
N ILE A 35 10.64 -2.87 3.15
CA ILE A 35 11.59 -2.46 4.20
C ILE A 35 11.19 -3.06 5.54
N THR A 36 9.92 -2.93 5.95
CA THR A 36 9.45 -3.46 7.23
C THR A 36 9.61 -4.97 7.32
N SER A 37 9.31 -5.69 6.23
CA SER A 37 9.42 -7.16 6.22
C SER A 37 10.87 -7.64 6.27
N VAL A 38 11.80 -6.96 5.59
CA VAL A 38 13.23 -7.27 5.71
C VAL A 38 13.72 -7.05 7.13
N VAL A 39 13.32 -5.94 7.77
CA VAL A 39 13.66 -5.65 9.17
C VAL A 39 13.11 -6.73 10.11
N LEU A 40 11.85 -7.13 9.93
CA LEU A 40 11.23 -8.19 10.73
C LEU A 40 11.93 -9.54 10.53
N ILE A 41 12.13 -9.96 9.28
CA ILE A 41 12.82 -11.22 8.94
C ILE A 41 14.23 -11.23 9.54
N ALA A 42 14.99 -10.14 9.40
CA ALA A 42 16.32 -10.02 10.01
C ALA A 42 16.28 -10.11 11.54
N GLY A 43 15.32 -9.44 12.19
CA GLY A 43 15.12 -9.51 13.63
C GLY A 43 14.81 -10.93 14.12
N PHE A 44 13.93 -11.65 13.41
CA PHE A 44 13.59 -13.03 13.72
C PHE A 44 14.70 -14.03 13.39
N LEU A 45 15.51 -13.78 12.36
CA LEU A 45 16.72 -14.57 12.05
C LEU A 45 17.76 -14.45 13.17
N VAL A 46 18.07 -13.22 13.61
CA VAL A 46 18.99 -12.99 14.74
C VAL A 46 18.47 -13.65 16.01
N MET A 47 17.16 -13.56 16.25
CA MET A 47 16.49 -14.27 17.34
C MET A 47 16.62 -15.80 17.18
N SER A 48 16.52 -16.31 15.96
CA SER A 48 16.59 -17.74 15.67
C SER A 48 17.98 -18.35 15.92
N LEU A 49 19.05 -17.55 15.78
CA LEU A 49 20.43 -17.94 16.13
C LEU A 49 20.69 -18.10 17.63
N SER A 50 19.72 -17.75 18.50
CA SER A 50 19.88 -17.89 19.94
C SER A 50 19.99 -19.37 20.36
N HIS A 51 20.93 -19.67 21.25
CA HIS A 51 21.25 -21.00 21.77
C HIS A 51 20.11 -21.63 22.63
N TYR A 52 18.97 -20.95 22.78
CA TYR A 52 17.80 -21.37 23.53
C TYR A 52 16.75 -21.98 22.56
N SER A 53 16.57 -23.30 22.62
CA SER A 53 15.71 -24.11 21.72
C SER A 53 14.30 -23.53 21.41
N PRO A 54 13.56 -22.93 22.37
CA PRO A 54 12.27 -22.28 22.10
C PRO A 54 12.36 -21.04 21.20
N ASN A 55 13.46 -20.29 21.27
CA ASN A 55 13.64 -19.04 20.55
C ASN A 55 13.97 -19.28 19.06
N SER A 56 14.67 -20.39 18.78
CA SER A 56 15.02 -20.78 17.42
C SER A 56 13.80 -21.17 16.58
N SER A 57 12.91 -21.97 17.17
CA SER A 57 11.71 -22.48 16.53
C SER A 57 10.65 -21.40 16.33
N ILE A 58 10.39 -20.56 17.33
CA ILE A 58 9.46 -19.42 17.19
C ILE A 58 10.01 -18.39 16.18
N GLY A 59 11.32 -18.11 16.20
CA GLY A 59 11.96 -17.21 15.24
C GLY A 59 11.80 -17.67 13.79
N ALA A 60 12.04 -18.95 13.52
CA ALA A 60 11.89 -19.52 12.18
C ALA A 60 10.43 -19.50 11.70
N MET A 61 9.46 -19.92 12.54
CA MET A 61 8.03 -19.89 12.18
C MET A 61 7.54 -18.46 11.91
N THR A 62 8.01 -17.48 12.70
CA THR A 62 7.60 -16.09 12.52
C THR A 62 8.22 -15.49 11.26
N ALA A 63 9.47 -15.81 10.93
CA ALA A 63 10.09 -15.38 9.67
C ALA A 63 9.31 -15.90 8.44
N ILE A 64 8.90 -17.18 8.45
CA ILE A 64 8.06 -17.76 7.39
C ILE A 64 6.70 -17.06 7.34
N THR A 65 6.09 -16.78 8.49
CA THR A 65 4.80 -16.09 8.58
C THR A 65 4.87 -14.69 7.98
N VAL A 66 5.92 -13.92 8.30
CA VAL A 66 6.14 -12.58 7.74
C VAL A 66 6.37 -12.65 6.23
N ALA A 67 7.11 -13.65 5.74
CA ALA A 67 7.31 -13.84 4.30
C ALA A 67 5.97 -14.11 3.57
N LEU A 68 5.12 -14.98 4.13
CA LEU A 68 3.78 -15.24 3.59
C LEU A 68 2.86 -14.02 3.68
N ALA A 69 2.94 -13.25 4.77
CA ALA A 69 2.19 -12.01 4.91
C ALA A 69 2.56 -11.00 3.82
N LEU A 70 3.86 -10.82 3.55
CA LEU A 70 4.32 -9.92 2.48
C LEU A 70 3.85 -10.37 1.08
N VAL A 71 3.84 -11.67 0.80
CA VAL A 71 3.25 -12.20 -0.46
C VAL A 71 1.76 -11.87 -0.53
N THR A 72 1.06 -12.06 0.59
CA THR A 72 -0.38 -11.80 0.71
C THR A 72 -0.68 -10.31 0.54
N ASP A 73 0.11 -9.42 1.12
CA ASP A 73 -0.02 -7.98 0.98
C ASP A 73 0.15 -7.55 -0.49
N PHE A 74 1.15 -8.06 -1.20
CA PHE A 74 1.31 -7.76 -2.63
C PHE A 74 0.20 -8.32 -3.52
N LEU A 75 -0.52 -9.35 -3.07
CA LEU A 75 -1.62 -9.95 -3.83
C LEU A 75 -2.98 -9.31 -3.50
N LEU A 76 -3.20 -8.88 -2.25
CA LEU A 76 -4.44 -8.27 -1.78
C LEU A 76 -4.48 -6.75 -1.94
N LEU A 77 -3.36 -6.05 -1.77
CA LEU A 77 -3.30 -4.61 -1.89
C LEU A 77 -3.74 -4.09 -3.29
N PRO A 78 -3.45 -4.75 -4.43
CA PRO A 78 -3.90 -4.25 -5.73
C PRO A 78 -5.43 -4.32 -5.93
N PRO A 79 -6.11 -5.47 -5.71
CA PRO A 79 -7.57 -5.52 -5.80
C PRO A 79 -8.26 -4.72 -4.69
N LEU A 80 -7.68 -4.63 -3.48
CA LEU A 80 -8.22 -3.78 -2.41
C LEU A 80 -8.19 -2.31 -2.80
N LEU A 81 -7.10 -1.83 -3.42
CA LEU A 81 -7.01 -0.46 -3.94
C LEU A 81 -8.00 -0.21 -5.09
N MET A 82 -8.17 -1.16 -6.01
CA MET A 82 -9.16 -1.02 -7.10
C MET A 82 -10.60 -0.96 -6.56
N GLU A 83 -10.93 -1.75 -5.54
CA GLU A 83 -12.27 -1.73 -4.94
C GLU A 83 -12.53 -0.47 -4.11
N LEU A 84 -11.50 0.03 -3.42
CA LEU A 84 -11.57 1.28 -2.67
C LEU A 84 -11.71 2.49 -3.61
N ASP A 85 -10.99 2.51 -4.73
CA ASP A 85 -11.14 3.53 -5.78
C ASP A 85 -12.54 3.50 -6.39
N ARG A 86 -13.09 2.31 -6.64
CA ARG A 86 -14.47 2.13 -7.13
C ARG A 86 -15.54 2.60 -6.14
N SER A 87 -15.26 2.53 -4.84
CA SER A 87 -16.15 2.94 -3.76
C SER A 87 -15.97 4.41 -3.35
N GLY A 88 -14.94 5.08 -3.85
CA GLY A 88 -14.79 6.53 -3.76
C GLY A 88 -15.93 7.24 -4.50
N PRO A 89 -16.36 8.44 -4.08
CA PRO A 89 -17.48 9.14 -4.72
C PRO A 89 -17.25 9.22 -6.22
N MET A 90 -18.13 8.57 -6.98
CA MET A 90 -18.20 8.63 -8.43
C MET A 90 -18.09 10.09 -8.87
N ALA A 91 -16.91 10.48 -9.37
CA ALA A 91 -16.77 11.74 -10.07
C ALA A 91 -17.78 11.70 -11.23
N PRO A 92 -18.65 12.72 -11.39
CA PRO A 92 -19.70 12.69 -12.38
C PRO A 92 -19.11 12.34 -13.74
N THR A 93 -19.62 11.28 -14.33
CA THR A 93 -19.53 11.10 -15.77
C THR A 93 -20.32 12.25 -16.39
N GLU A 94 -19.66 13.39 -16.55
CA GLU A 94 -20.15 14.47 -17.40
C GLU A 94 -19.82 14.08 -18.85
N SER A 95 -20.57 13.08 -19.32
CA SER A 95 -20.80 12.88 -20.74
C SER A 95 -21.66 14.06 -21.23
N ALA A 96 -21.01 15.09 -21.78
CA ALA A 96 -21.63 15.98 -22.75
C ALA A 96 -21.17 15.53 -24.14
N PRO A 97 -22.06 15.53 -25.14
CA PRO A 97 -22.61 16.78 -25.67
C PRO A 97 -24.03 17.13 -25.22
#